data_AF-A0A2A2LNL4-F1
#
_entry.id   AF-A0A2A2LNL4-F1
#
_cell.length_a   1.000
_cell.length_b   1.000
_cell.length_c   1.000
_cell.angle_alpha   90.00
_cell.angle_beta   90.00
_cell.angle_gamma   90.00
#
_symmetry.space_group_name_H-M   'P 1'
#
loop_
_entity.id
_entity.type
_entity.pdbx_description
1 polymer ?
#
loop_
_entity_poly.entity_id
_entity_poly.type
_entity_poly.pdbx_seq_one_letter_code
_entity_poly.pdbx_strand_id
1 'polypeptide(L)'
;MNIATLTLPILCAIGLWYIERNAEAASLNTKVKVPDNDVTLNQLIDRAALPRANADLHDSVLWVPASNHYNAIRISTSNGPKTVHSNYGFQLLLQRSRCSSSV
;
A
#
# COMPACT_ATOMS: atom_id res chain seq x y z
N MET A 1 -21.11 -54.72 -8.93
CA MET A 1 -19.82 -54.01 -8.73
C MET A 1 -20.12 -52.79 -7.88
N ASN A 2 -19.90 -52.88 -6.57
CA ASN A 2 -20.31 -51.87 -5.58
C ASN A 2 -19.21 -50.81 -5.42
N ILE A 3 -19.57 -49.57 -5.76
CA ILE A 3 -18.75 -48.36 -5.60
C ILE A 3 -19.10 -47.77 -4.23
N ALA A 4 -18.65 -48.38 -3.13
CA ALA A 4 -19.10 -47.90 -1.81
C ALA A 4 -18.12 -48.22 -0.68
N THR A 5 -16.83 -47.94 -0.82
CA THR A 5 -15.93 -47.88 0.35
C THR A 5 -14.66 -47.08 0.09
N LEU A 6 -14.78 -45.86 -0.44
CA LEU A 6 -13.72 -44.86 -0.20
C LEU A 6 -13.86 -44.42 1.25
N THR A 7 -12.99 -45.01 2.07
CA THR A 7 -12.91 -44.86 3.51
C THR A 7 -12.78 -43.38 3.88
N LEU A 8 -13.67 -42.91 4.76
CA LEU A 8 -13.65 -41.58 5.40
C LEU A 8 -12.25 -41.01 5.71
N PRO A 9 -11.25 -41.77 6.21
CA PRO A 9 -9.92 -41.22 6.47
C PRO A 9 -9.21 -40.65 5.23
N ILE A 10 -9.41 -41.23 4.06
CA ILE A 10 -8.72 -40.80 2.83
C ILE A 10 -9.33 -39.49 2.31
N LEU A 11 -10.67 -39.35 2.35
CA LEU A 11 -11.32 -38.09 2.01
C LEU A 11 -10.94 -36.96 2.97
N CYS A 12 -10.81 -37.26 4.27
CA CYS A 12 -10.44 -36.27 5.27
C CYS A 12 -8.98 -35.81 5.11
N ALA A 13 -8.05 -36.74 4.80
CA ALA A 13 -6.67 -36.40 4.51
C ALA A 13 -6.56 -35.54 3.24
N ILE A 14 -7.21 -35.94 2.13
CA ILE A 14 -7.20 -35.15 0.89
C ILE A 14 -7.81 -33.75 1.12
N GLY A 15 -8.88 -33.67 1.92
CA GLY A 15 -9.49 -32.40 2.32
C GLY A 15 -8.54 -31.50 3.12
N LEU A 16 -7.82 -32.04 4.11
CA LEU A 16 -6.84 -31.26 4.88
C LEU A 16 -5.67 -30.79 4.01
N TRP A 17 -5.09 -31.67 3.19
CA TRP A 17 -3.99 -31.30 2.28
C TRP A 17 -4.40 -30.24 1.26
N TYR A 18 -5.67 -30.25 0.82
CA TYR A 18 -6.21 -29.22 -0.08
C TYR A 18 -6.43 -27.89 0.65
N ILE A 19 -6.94 -27.89 1.89
CA ILE A 19 -7.14 -26.68 2.68
C ILE A 19 -5.80 -26.02 3.03
N GLU A 20 -4.78 -26.82 3.39
CA GLU A 20 -3.46 -26.31 3.77
C GLU A 20 -2.72 -25.64 2.61
N ARG A 21 -2.86 -26.14 1.37
CA ARG A 21 -2.29 -25.48 0.18
C ARG A 21 -3.05 -24.23 -0.28
N ASN A 22 -4.33 -24.07 0.05
CA ASN A 22 -5.12 -22.91 -0.37
C ASN A 22 -5.00 -21.72 0.59
N ALA A 23 -4.37 -21.89 1.76
CA ALA A 23 -4.11 -20.79 2.69
C ALA A 23 -2.97 -19.85 2.24
N GLU A 24 -2.21 -20.17 1.20
CA GLU A 24 -1.06 -19.37 0.74
C GLU A 24 -1.37 -18.28 -0.29
N ALA A 25 -2.64 -18.01 -0.60
CA ALA A 25 -3.01 -16.95 -1.57
C ALA A 25 -4.10 -16.01 -1.07
N ALA A 26 -4.26 -15.86 0.25
CA ALA A 26 -4.97 -14.70 0.77
C ALA A 26 -4.13 -13.46 0.47
N SER A 27 -4.57 -12.67 -0.52
CA SER A 27 -4.00 -11.35 -0.78
C SER A 27 -4.27 -10.45 0.41
N LEU A 28 -3.40 -10.54 1.41
CA LEU A 28 -3.54 -9.83 2.67
C LEU A 28 -3.24 -8.36 2.40
N ASN A 29 -4.31 -7.58 2.20
CA ASN A 29 -4.24 -6.13 2.10
C ASN A 29 -4.14 -5.54 3.50
N THR A 30 -2.91 -5.46 4.03
CA THR A 30 -2.69 -4.85 5.34
C THR A 30 -2.62 -3.33 5.17
N LYS A 31 -3.56 -2.61 5.80
CA LYS A 31 -3.52 -1.14 5.92
C LYS A 31 -2.89 -0.76 7.25
N VAL A 32 -1.79 -0.01 7.20
CA VAL A 32 -1.06 0.44 8.39
C VAL A 32 -0.98 1.96 8.36
N LYS A 33 -1.28 2.62 9.49
CA LYS A 33 -1.05 4.05 9.64
C LYS A 33 0.45 4.31 9.62
N VAL A 34 0.89 5.23 8.77
CA VAL A 34 2.30 5.61 8.64
C VAL A 34 2.54 6.83 9.53
N PRO A 35 3.60 6.83 10.35
CA PRO A 35 3.94 7.99 11.15
C PRO A 35 4.55 9.11 10.29
N ASP A 36 4.35 10.36 10.72
CA ASP A 36 4.82 11.55 10.00
C ASP A 36 6.33 11.58 9.77
N ASN A 37 7.10 10.96 10.67
CA ASN A 37 8.55 10.87 10.60
C ASN A 37 9.07 9.70 9.76
N ASP A 38 8.19 8.96 9.06
CA ASP A 38 8.60 7.88 8.17
C ASP A 38 9.45 8.42 7.01
N VAL A 39 10.67 7.90 6.88
CA VAL A 39 11.63 8.37 5.86
C VAL A 39 11.13 8.13 4.45
N THR A 40 10.44 7.00 4.22
CA THR A 40 9.91 6.65 2.89
C THR A 40 8.78 7.57 2.50
N LEU A 41 7.87 7.86 3.43
CA LEU A 41 6.78 8.81 3.22
C LEU A 41 7.32 10.19 2.84
N ASN A 42 8.28 10.71 3.60
CA ASN A 42 8.87 12.02 3.33
C ASN A 42 9.58 12.05 1.96
N GLN A 43 10.32 10.99 1.60
CA GLN A 43 10.94 10.90 0.28
C GLN A 43 9.91 10.87 -0.86
N LEU A 44 8.77 10.18 -0.67
CA LEU A 44 7.69 10.14 -1.66
C LEU A 44 7.03 11.51 -1.82
N ILE A 45 6.83 12.22 -0.71
CA ILE A 45 6.28 13.58 -0.73
C ILE A 45 7.23 14.51 -1.50
N ASP A 46 8.50 14.54 -1.13
CA ASP A 46 9.47 15.50 -1.68
C ASP A 46 9.80 15.23 -3.15
N ARG A 47 9.93 13.95 -3.54
CA ARG A 47 10.40 13.59 -4.88
C ARG A 47 9.30 13.36 -5.91
N ALA A 48 8.08 13.08 -5.46
CA ALA A 48 6.98 12.75 -6.37
C ALA A 48 5.76 13.63 -6.14
N ALA A 49 5.24 13.70 -4.91
CA ALA A 49 3.96 14.35 -4.66
C ALA A 49 4.03 15.87 -4.83
N LEU A 50 5.03 16.51 -4.22
CA LEU A 50 5.17 17.96 -4.20
C LEU A 50 5.54 18.55 -5.57
N PRO A 51 6.47 17.96 -6.35
CA PRO A 51 6.73 18.41 -7.72
C PRO A 51 5.50 18.27 -8.62
N ARG A 52 4.76 17.15 -8.49
CA ARG A 52 3.53 16.93 -9.26
C ARG A 52 2.44 17.94 -8.89
N ALA A 53 2.22 18.20 -7.60
CA ALA A 53 1.25 19.20 -7.16
C ALA A 53 1.60 20.61 -7.68
N ASN A 54 2.88 20.99 -7.66
CA ASN A 54 3.33 22.27 -8.21
C ASN A 54 3.18 22.36 -9.72
N ALA A 55 3.41 21.25 -10.44
CA ALA A 55 3.15 21.18 -11.87
C ALA A 55 1.66 21.32 -12.18
N ASP A 56 0.78 20.68 -11.41
CA ASP A 56 -0.67 20.70 -11.62
C ASP A 56 -1.33 22.05 -11.24
N LEU A 57 -0.80 22.74 -10.22
CA LEU A 57 -1.36 24.02 -9.74
C LEU A 57 -1.07 25.21 -10.66
N HIS A 58 0.01 25.16 -11.45
CA HIS A 58 0.43 26.22 -12.38
C HIS A 58 0.41 27.65 -11.77
N ASP A 59 0.81 27.80 -10.50
CA ASP A 59 0.87 29.11 -9.83
C ASP A 59 2.20 29.82 -10.10
N SER A 60 2.23 31.13 -9.90
CA SER A 60 3.40 32.02 -9.88
C SER A 60 4.41 31.73 -8.75
N VAL A 61 4.03 30.92 -7.77
CA VAL A 61 4.85 30.57 -6.62
C VAL A 61 4.87 29.06 -6.43
N LEU A 62 5.94 28.56 -5.81
CA LEU A 62 5.97 27.18 -5.35
C LEU A 62 5.08 27.02 -4.12
N TRP A 63 4.26 25.98 -4.13
CA TRP A 63 3.51 25.50 -2.99
C TRP A 63 4.35 24.51 -2.20
N VAL A 64 4.27 24.61 -0.88
CA VAL A 64 5.01 23.79 0.08
C VAL A 64 4.06 23.20 1.12
N PRO A 65 4.43 22.12 1.84
CA PRO A 65 3.62 21.60 2.93
C PRO A 65 3.31 22.68 3.98
N ALA A 66 2.04 22.77 4.39
CA ALA A 66 1.57 23.66 5.45
C ALA A 66 1.99 23.18 6.84
N SER A 67 2.19 21.87 6.98
CA SER A 67 2.65 21.21 8.19
C SER A 67 3.40 19.94 7.83
N ASN A 68 4.17 19.41 8.78
CA ASN A 68 4.80 18.10 8.69
C ASN A 68 3.91 17.00 9.30
N HIS A 69 2.61 17.25 9.43
CA HIS A 69 1.64 16.28 9.91
C HIS A 69 0.85 15.72 8.73
N TYR A 70 1.02 14.43 8.47
CA TYR A 70 0.48 13.76 7.30
C TYR A 70 -0.49 12.67 7.75
N ASN A 71 -1.73 12.73 7.27
CA ASN A 71 -2.62 11.58 7.40
C ASN A 71 -2.25 10.54 6.34
N ALA A 72 -1.32 9.64 6.68
CA ALA A 72 -0.74 8.67 5.76
C ALA A 72 -1.08 7.22 6.13
N ILE A 73 -1.33 6.41 5.10
CA ILE A 73 -1.57 4.97 5.18
C ILE A 73 -0.67 4.24 4.19
N ARG A 74 -0.13 3.10 4.61
CA ARG A 74 0.55 2.14 3.75
C ARG A 74 -0.35 0.95 3.54
N ILE A 75 -0.61 0.61 2.28
CA ILE A 75 -1.37 -0.55 1.86
C ILE A 75 -0.37 -1.54 1.30
N SER A 76 -0.12 -2.61 2.04
CA SER A 76 0.73 -3.70 1.58
C SER A 76 -0.15 -4.79 1.00
N THR A 77 0.03 -5.12 -0.28
CA THR A 77 -0.65 -6.21 -0.98
C THR A 77 0.35 -7.33 -1.17
N SER A 78 0.05 -8.50 -0.60
CA SER A 78 0.82 -9.72 -0.84
C SER A 78 0.16 -10.53 -1.96
N ASN A 79 0.92 -10.93 -2.97
CA ASN A 79 0.46 -11.88 -4.01
C ASN A 79 1.16 -13.25 -3.82
N GLY A 80 1.18 -13.74 -2.59
CA GLY A 80 1.82 -15.01 -2.21
C GLY A 80 3.14 -14.82 -1.44
N PRO A 81 3.93 -15.89 -1.22
CA PRO A 81 5.05 -15.89 -0.27
C PRO A 81 6.26 -15.03 -0.66
N LYS A 82 6.27 -14.42 -1.85
CA LYS A 82 7.48 -13.76 -2.41
C LYS A 82 7.32 -12.30 -2.80
N THR A 83 6.12 -11.75 -2.93
CA THR A 83 5.92 -10.38 -3.44
C THR A 83 4.97 -9.59 -2.56
N VAL A 84 5.56 -8.69 -1.77
CA VAL A 84 4.81 -7.66 -1.01
C VAL A 84 4.98 -6.34 -1.76
N HIS A 85 3.92 -5.87 -2.40
CA HIS A 85 3.86 -4.54 -2.97
C HIS A 85 3.29 -3.58 -1.93
N SER A 86 3.96 -2.46 -1.67
CA SER A 86 3.44 -1.43 -0.76
C SER A 86 3.09 -0.17 -1.53
N ASN A 87 1.85 0.27 -1.40
CA ASN A 87 1.38 1.56 -1.88
C ASN A 87 1.17 2.52 -0.70
N TYR A 88 1.48 3.79 -0.89
CA TYR A 88 1.26 4.82 0.11
C TYR A 88 0.13 5.74 -0.35
N GLY A 89 -0.83 5.99 0.54
CA GLY A 89 -1.85 7.03 0.38
C GLY A 89 -1.69 8.05 1.50
N PHE A 90 -1.68 9.34 1.17
CA PHE A 90 -1.54 10.41 2.16
C PHE A 90 -2.31 11.66 1.73
N GLN A 91 -2.63 12.51 2.71
CA GLN A 91 -3.21 13.83 2.48
C GLN A 91 -2.18 14.91 2.85
N LEU A 92 -1.96 15.85 1.94
CA LEU A 92 -1.08 17.01 2.12
C LEU A 92 -1.92 18.29 2.13
N LEU A 93 -1.76 19.09 3.18
CA LEU A 93 -2.19 20.47 3.16
C LEU A 93 -1.04 21.33 2.61
N LEU A 94 -1.30 22.12 1.57
CA LEU A 94 -0.29 22.96 0.94
C LEU A 94 -0.55 24.44 1.28
N GLN A 95 0.54 25.21 1.38
CA GLN A 95 0.54 26.66 1.52
C GLN A 95 1.44 27.31 0.47
N ARG A 96 1.11 28.54 0.08
CA ARG A 96 1.97 29.35 -0.81
C ARG A 96 3.29 29.64 -0.11
N SER A 97 4.40 29.39 -0.79
CA SER A 97 5.70 29.85 -0.33
C SER A 97 6.00 31.27 -0.83
N ARG A 98 7.16 31.80 -0.44
CA ARG A 98 7.73 33.04 -0.98
C ARG A 98 8.63 32.81 -2.20
N CYS A 99 8.79 31.56 -2.63
CA CYS A 99 9.63 31.19 -3.76
C CYS A 99 8.83 31.31 -5.06
N SER A 100 9.38 32.00 -6.06
CA SER A 100 8.80 32.05 -7.40
C SER A 100 8.85 30.66 -8.04
N SER A 101 7.81 30.30 -8.80
CA SER A 101 7.80 29.07 -9.62
C SER A 101 8.54 29.24 -10.95
N SER A 102 8.94 30.46 -11.29
CA SER A 102 9.76 30.77 -12.47
C SER A 102 11.20 30.28 -12.28
N VAL A 103 11.45 29.03 -12.66
CA VAL A 103 12.78 28.51 -13.01
C VAL A 103 12.85 28.39 -14.52
#